data_AF-A0A2G0Q7Y5-F1
#
_entry.id   AF-A0A2G0Q7Y5-F1
#
_cell.length_a   1.000
_cell.length_b   1.000
_cell.length_c   1.000
_cell.angle_alpha   90.00
_cell.angle_beta   90.00
_cell.angle_gamma   90.00
#
_symmetry.space_group_name_H-M   'P 1'
#
loop_
_entity.id
_entity.type
_entity.pdbx_description
1 polymer ?
#
loop_
_entity_poly.entity_id
_entity_poly.type
_entity_poly.pdbx_seq_one_letter_code
_entity_poly.pdbx_strand_id
1 'polypeptide(L)'
;MSLHVSFRHTDIDIPELILNGSTLSDAGFTANELFHISQFSNGVIISLIDPNTDLVSLINEIENNPYEGIDNIRENGELYIAGDWLTSSNLVEQPINIEMEPGKIILKPKLMELLA
;
A
#
# COMPACT_ATOMS: atom_id res chain seq x y z
N MET A 1 -17.13 -4.93 -10.00
CA MET A 1 -16.06 -4.67 -9.03
C MET A 1 -14.90 -5.58 -9.37
N SER A 2 -13.76 -5.00 -9.72
CA SER A 2 -12.53 -5.73 -10.02
C SER A 2 -11.37 -5.10 -9.25
N LEU A 3 -10.49 -5.95 -8.74
CA LEU A 3 -9.21 -5.58 -8.18
C LEU A 3 -8.17 -6.50 -8.80
N HIS A 4 -7.17 -5.92 -9.45
CA HIS A 4 -6.01 -6.64 -9.94
C HIS A 4 -4.82 -6.28 -9.07
N VAL A 5 -4.03 -7.31 -8.78
CA VAL A 5 -2.84 -7.23 -7.93
C VAL A 5 -1.69 -7.75 -8.77
N SER A 6 -0.64 -6.94 -8.90
CA SER A 6 0.58 -7.35 -9.60
C SER A 6 1.78 -7.13 -8.69
N PHE A 7 2.60 -8.18 -8.58
CA PHE A 7 3.92 -8.10 -7.96
C PHE A 7 4.99 -8.14 -9.03
N ARG A 8 5.99 -7.29 -8.89
CA ARG A 8 7.15 -7.21 -9.78
C ARG A 8 8.41 -6.99 -8.97
N HIS A 9 9.55 -7.20 -9.61
CA HIS A 9 10.83 -6.70 -9.14
C HIS A 9 11.37 -5.77 -10.22
N THR A 10 12.01 -4.68 -9.82
CA THR A 10 12.77 -3.83 -10.73
C THR A 10 14.02 -4.56 -11.25
N ASP A 11 14.71 -3.96 -12.21
CA ASP A 11 15.99 -4.50 -12.73
C ASP A 11 17.10 -4.59 -11.66
N ILE A 12 16.92 -3.92 -10.52
CA ILE A 12 17.83 -3.97 -9.36
C ILE A 12 17.21 -4.72 -8.16
N ASP A 13 16.21 -5.57 -8.41
CA ASP A 13 15.58 -6.47 -7.44
C ASP A 13 14.80 -5.79 -6.30
N ILE A 14 14.37 -4.54 -6.51
CA ILE A 14 13.46 -3.87 -5.58
C ILE A 14 12.04 -4.39 -5.82
N PRO A 15 11.35 -4.95 -4.81
CA PRO A 15 9.98 -5.43 -4.96
C PRO A 15 9.01 -4.26 -5.16
N GLU A 16 8.01 -4.48 -6.00
CA GLU A 16 6.94 -3.55 -6.33
C GLU A 16 5.58 -4.24 -6.18
N LEU A 17 4.60 -3.50 -5.67
CA LEU A 17 3.20 -3.88 -5.62
C LEU A 17 2.36 -2.84 -6.35
N ILE A 18 1.58 -3.30 -7.32
CA ILE A 18 0.62 -2.49 -8.06
C ILE A 18 -0.78 -3.01 -7.79
N LEU A 19 -1.68 -2.13 -7.35
CA LEU A 19 -3.11 -2.37 -7.26
C LEU A 19 -3.83 -1.50 -8.30
N ASN A 20 -4.80 -2.09 -9.01
CA ASN A 20 -5.66 -1.35 -9.93
C ASN A 20 -7.06 -1.98 -10.06
N GLY A 21 -8.00 -1.28 -10.67
CA GLY A 21 -9.36 -1.75 -10.90
C GLY A 21 -10.41 -0.91 -10.16
N SER A 22 -11.68 -1.14 -10.48
CA SER A 22 -12.77 -0.26 -10.02
C SER A 22 -12.92 -0.24 -8.50
N THR A 23 -12.52 -1.32 -7.81
CA THR A 23 -12.64 -1.43 -6.35
C THR A 23 -11.82 -0.35 -5.63
N LEU A 24 -10.68 0.10 -6.18
CA LEU A 24 -9.88 1.20 -5.60
C LEU A 24 -10.65 2.53 -5.60
N SER A 25 -11.18 2.92 -6.76
CA SER A 25 -11.97 4.15 -6.89
C SER A 25 -13.26 4.08 -6.08
N ASP A 26 -13.89 2.91 -5.97
CA ASP A 26 -15.08 2.69 -5.13
C ASP A 26 -14.76 2.91 -3.64
N ALA A 27 -13.52 2.67 -3.22
CA ALA A 27 -13.01 2.95 -1.87
C ALA A 27 -12.42 4.37 -1.71
N GLY A 28 -12.49 5.22 -2.74
CA GLY A 28 -12.03 6.61 -2.71
C GLY A 28 -10.59 6.84 -3.18
N PHE A 29 -9.85 5.80 -3.55
CA PHE A 29 -8.49 5.94 -4.09
C PHE A 29 -8.55 6.36 -5.56
N THR A 30 -8.63 7.66 -5.81
CA THR A 30 -8.66 8.25 -7.15
C THR A 30 -7.32 8.88 -7.54
N ALA A 31 -7.13 9.14 -8.83
CA ALA A 31 -5.88 9.71 -9.36
C ALA A 31 -5.44 10.98 -8.61
N ASN A 32 -4.15 11.07 -8.31
CA ASN A 32 -3.47 12.16 -7.61
C ASN A 32 -3.82 12.35 -6.12
N GLU A 33 -4.69 11.52 -5.55
CA GLU A 33 -4.92 11.53 -4.11
C GLU A 33 -3.66 11.07 -3.36
N LEU A 34 -3.35 11.77 -2.27
CA LEU A 34 -2.23 11.42 -1.40
C LEU A 34 -2.64 10.31 -0.45
N PHE A 35 -1.72 9.40 -0.19
CA PHE A 35 -1.91 8.36 0.81
C PHE A 35 -0.68 8.19 1.69
N HIS A 36 -0.95 7.81 2.93
CA HIS A 36 0.01 7.48 3.95
C HIS A 36 0.16 5.96 4.02
N ILE A 37 1.39 5.50 4.17
CA ILE A 37 1.78 4.09 4.20
C ILE A 37 2.40 3.84 5.57
N SER A 38 1.82 2.93 6.33
CA SER A 38 2.31 2.54 7.65
C SER A 38 2.53 1.04 7.71
N GLN A 39 3.78 0.63 7.93
CA GLN A 39 4.14 -0.76 8.11
C GLN A 39 3.84 -1.20 9.56
N PHE A 40 3.20 -2.35 9.71
CA PHE A 40 2.90 -2.93 11.02
C PHE A 40 3.15 -4.43 10.98
N SER A 41 3.83 -4.99 11.99
CA SER A 41 4.09 -6.43 12.09
C SER A 41 4.51 -7.06 10.75
N ASN A 42 3.65 -7.89 10.15
CA ASN A 42 3.82 -8.53 8.85
C ASN A 42 2.90 -7.91 7.78
N GLY A 43 2.64 -6.61 7.79
CA GLY A 43 1.68 -6.01 6.87
C GLY A 43 1.88 -4.51 6.69
N VAL A 44 1.09 -3.97 5.77
CA VAL A 44 1.10 -2.54 5.43
C VAL A 44 -0.33 -2.00 5.45
N ILE A 45 -0.53 -0.86 6.10
CA ILE A 45 -1.76 -0.07 6.03
C ILE A 45 -1.51 1.08 5.06
N ILE A 46 -2.43 1.28 4.14
CA ILE A 46 -2.45 2.42 3.22
C ILE A 46 -3.72 3.20 3.52
N SER A 47 -3.60 4.48 3.88
CA SER A 47 -4.74 5.33 4.22
C SER A 47 -4.70 6.60 3.39
N LEU A 48 -5.82 7.03 2.83
CA LEU A 48 -5.92 8.35 2.20
C LEU A 48 -5.60 9.43 3.22
N ILE A 49 -4.87 10.45 2.78
CA ILE A 49 -4.58 11.62 3.60
C ILE A 49 -5.75 12.60 3.45
N ASP A 50 -6.25 13.12 4.58
CA ASP A 50 -7.31 14.13 4.55
C ASP A 50 -6.77 15.40 3.85
N PRO A 51 -7.52 16.00 2.91
CA PRO A 51 -7.09 17.24 2.23
C PRO A 51 -6.80 18.40 3.17
N ASN A 52 -7.30 18.37 4.41
CA ASN A 52 -7.06 19.36 5.46
C ASN A 52 -5.88 19.00 6.38
N THR A 53 -5.23 17.85 6.19
CA THR A 53 -4.02 17.49 6.93
C THR A 53 -2.90 18.46 6.62
N ASP A 54 -2.22 18.94 7.65
CA ASP A 54 -0.97 19.69 7.49
C ASP A 54 0.14 18.74 7.02
N LEU A 55 0.33 18.69 5.69
CA LEU A 55 1.32 17.83 5.05
C LEU A 55 2.75 18.11 5.52
N VAL A 56 3.09 19.36 5.86
CA VAL A 56 4.45 19.70 6.31
C VAL A 56 4.71 19.05 7.66
N SER A 57 3.74 19.15 8.57
CA SER A 57 3.83 18.48 9.88
C SER A 57 3.90 16.96 9.75
N LEU A 58 3.06 16.37 8.89
CA LEU A 58 3.05 14.93 8.66
C LEU A 58 4.39 14.44 8.07
N ILE A 59 4.91 15.12 7.04
CA ILE A 59 6.21 14.79 6.44
C ILE A 59 7.32 14.84 7.51
N ASN A 60 7.36 15.90 8.32
CA ASN A 60 8.36 16.04 9.38
C ASN A 60 8.27 14.92 10.43
N GLU A 61 7.06 14.43 10.72
CA GLU A 61 6.84 13.32 11.65
C GLU A 61 7.41 12.00 11.10
N ILE A 62 7.25 11.76 9.80
CA ILE A 62 7.60 10.48 9.18
C ILE A 62 8.98 10.44 8.50
N GLU A 63 9.61 11.59 8.23
CA GLU A 63 10.85 11.69 7.43
C GLU A 63 11.97 10.76 7.91
N ASN A 64 12.03 10.49 9.22
CA ASN A 64 13.04 9.63 9.84
C ASN A 64 12.50 8.28 10.34
N ASN A 65 11.26 7.94 10.00
CA ASN A 65 10.63 6.68 10.39
C ASN A 65 10.66 5.69 9.22
N PRO A 66 11.47 4.61 9.28
CA PRO A 66 11.60 3.66 8.17
C PRO A 66 10.34 2.80 7.94
N TYR A 67 9.36 2.88 8.84
CA TYR A 67 8.10 2.14 8.75
C TYR A 67 6.96 2.99 8.18
N GLU A 68 7.21 4.26 7.86
CA GLU A 68 6.18 5.20 7.39
C GLU A 68 6.59 5.77 6.03
N GLY A 69 5.61 6.15 5.22
CA GLY A 69 5.83 6.73 3.89
C GLY A 69 4.62 7.49 3.38
N ILE A 70 4.83 8.36 2.41
CA ILE A 70 3.76 9.06 1.68
C ILE A 70 4.04 8.90 0.19
N ASP A 71 2.98 8.59 -0.54
CA ASP A 71 3.00 8.57 -2.00
C ASP A 71 1.63 9.03 -2.52
N ASN A 72 1.48 9.16 -3.84
CA ASN A 72 0.24 9.55 -4.48
C ASN A 72 -0.28 8.43 -5.40
N ILE A 73 -1.59 8.34 -5.52
CA ILE A 73 -2.20 7.50 -6.56
C ILE A 73 -1.77 8.07 -7.91
N ARG A 74 -1.29 7.19 -8.79
CA ARG A 74 -0.80 7.60 -10.11
C ARG A 74 -1.94 8.21 -10.93
N GLU A 75 -1.58 9.01 -11.93
CA GLU A 75 -2.55 9.68 -12.81
C GLU A 75 -3.52 8.70 -13.51
N ASN A 76 -3.07 7.47 -13.74
CA ASN A 76 -3.86 6.39 -14.35
C ASN A 76 -4.77 5.65 -13.34
N GLY A 77 -4.79 6.06 -12.06
CA GLY A 77 -5.57 5.43 -11.00
C GLY A 77 -4.94 4.19 -10.38
N GLU A 78 -3.68 3.88 -10.71
CA GLU A 78 -2.94 2.80 -10.05
C GLU A 78 -2.42 3.26 -8.69
N LEU A 79 -2.60 2.40 -7.69
CA LEU A 79 -1.84 2.48 -6.45
C LEU A 79 -0.55 1.68 -6.66
N TYR A 80 0.57 2.32 -6.39
CA TYR A 80 1.89 1.72 -6.51
C TYR A 80 2.67 1.94 -5.21
N ILE A 81 3.31 0.89 -4.70
CA ILE A 81 4.32 0.98 -3.64
C ILE A 81 5.51 0.08 -3.99
N ALA A 82 6.71 0.48 -3.59
CA ALA A 82 7.93 -0.29 -3.80
C ALA A 82 8.88 -0.14 -2.62
N GLY A 83 9.76 -1.12 -2.42
CA GLY A 83 10.81 -1.08 -1.41
C GLY A 83 10.78 -2.20 -0.38
N ASP A 84 11.72 -2.13 0.57
CA ASP A 84 12.02 -3.21 1.51
C ASP A 84 10.90 -3.52 2.50
N TRP A 85 9.98 -2.59 2.74
CA TRP A 85 8.78 -2.82 3.55
C TRP A 85 7.88 -3.93 3.00
N LEU A 86 7.92 -4.22 1.69
CA LEU A 86 7.16 -5.32 1.08
C LEU A 86 7.77 -6.66 1.46
N THR A 87 9.10 -6.76 1.37
CA THR A 87 9.87 -7.93 1.81
C THR A 87 9.74 -8.12 3.32
N SER A 88 9.97 -7.06 4.08
CA SER A 88 9.94 -7.08 5.55
C SER A 88 8.54 -7.39 6.11
N SER A 89 7.49 -7.15 5.33
CA SER A 89 6.11 -7.50 5.66
C SER A 89 5.66 -8.86 5.12
N ASN A 90 6.56 -9.66 4.53
CA ASN A 90 6.20 -10.93 3.87
C ASN A 90 5.07 -10.77 2.83
N LEU A 91 5.07 -9.66 2.08
CA LEU A 91 4.07 -9.40 1.04
C LEU A 91 4.54 -9.84 -0.35
N VAL A 92 5.83 -10.19 -0.51
CA VAL A 92 6.42 -10.63 -1.79
C VAL A 92 6.36 -12.15 -1.92
N GLU A 93 6.17 -12.65 -3.14
CA GLU A 93 6.23 -14.08 -3.51
C GLU A 93 5.21 -15.01 -2.83
N GLN A 94 4.18 -14.47 -2.20
CA GLN A 94 3.14 -15.25 -1.54
C GLN A 94 1.74 -14.66 -1.73
N PRO A 95 0.68 -15.46 -1.56
CA PRO A 95 -0.67 -14.93 -1.55
C PRO A 95 -0.83 -13.91 -0.42
N ILE A 96 -1.45 -12.78 -0.73
CA ILE A 96 -1.79 -11.74 0.26
C ILE A 96 -3.31 -11.65 0.45
N ASN A 97 -3.73 -11.30 1.65
CA ASN A 97 -5.07 -10.82 1.95
C ASN A 97 -5.08 -9.29 1.79
N ILE A 98 -6.13 -8.80 1.13
CA ILE A 98 -6.39 -7.38 0.93
C ILE A 98 -7.74 -7.09 1.56
N GLU A 99 -7.72 -6.33 2.64
CA GLU A 99 -8.92 -5.78 3.27
C GLU A 99 -9.07 -4.33 2.78
N MET A 100 -10.24 -3.97 2.27
CA MET A 100 -10.51 -2.62 1.78
C MET A 100 -11.72 -2.01 2.46
N GLU A 101 -11.54 -0.79 2.94
CA GLU A 101 -12.56 0.08 3.52
C GLU A 101 -12.48 1.45 2.83
N PRO A 102 -13.52 2.30 2.92
CA PRO A 102 -13.44 3.67 2.40
C PRO A 102 -12.22 4.41 2.98
N GLY A 103 -11.33 4.85 2.09
CA GLY A 103 -10.09 5.55 2.42
C GLY A 103 -8.99 4.71 3.05
N LYS A 104 -9.12 3.38 3.10
CA LYS A 104 -8.13 2.51 3.77
C LYS A 104 -7.98 1.14 3.10
N ILE A 105 -6.74 0.68 2.97
CA ILE A 105 -6.38 -0.66 2.51
C ILE A 105 -5.44 -1.27 3.54
N ILE A 106 -5.66 -2.54 3.86
CA ILE A 106 -4.78 -3.33 4.72
C ILE A 106 -4.27 -4.52 3.92
N LEU A 107 -2.96 -4.60 3.78
CA LEU A 107 -2.25 -5.66 3.09
C LEU A 107 -1.58 -6.56 4.13
N LYS A 108 -1.88 -7.85 4.09
CA LYS A 108 -1.27 -8.86 4.97
C LYS A 108 -0.94 -10.12 4.17
N PRO A 109 0.09 -10.89 4.56
CA PRO A 109 0.27 -12.24 4.06
C PRO A 109 -0.96 -13.07 4.38
N LYS A 110 -1.40 -13.87 3.42
CA LYS A 110 -2.41 -14.88 3.68
C LYS A 110 -1.81 -15.91 4.62
N LEU A 111 -2.41 -16.09 5.79
CA LEU A 111 -2.04 -17.19 6.67
C LEU A 111 -2.31 -18.48 5.89
N MET A 112 -1.26 -19.20 5.48
CA MET A 112 -1.45 -20.60 5.12
C MET A 112 -1.75 -21.30 6.44
N GLU A 113 -2.99 -21.77 6.61
CA GLU A 113 -3.24 -22.73 7.66
C GLU A 113 -2.35 -23.94 7.35
N LEU A 114 -1.24 -24.07 8.10
CA LEU A 114 -0.58 -25.34 8.22
C LEU A 114 -1.66 -26.26 8.78
N LEU A 115 -2.20 -27.14 7.93
CA LEU A 115 -3.07 -28.22 8.36
C LEU A 115 -2.32 -28.97 9.46
N ALA A 116 -2.74 -28.76 10.71
CA ALA A 116 -2.27 -29.48 11.87
C ALA A 116 -2.82 -30.92 11.87
#